data_AF-A0A7R9TZW5-F1
#
_entry.id   AF-A0A7R9TZW5-F1
#
_cell.length_a   1.000
_cell.length_b   1.000
_cell.length_c   1.000
_cell.angle_alpha   90.00
_cell.angle_beta   90.00
_cell.angle_gamma   90.00
#
_symmetry.space_group_name_H-M   'P 1'
#
loop_
_entity.id
_entity.type
_entity.pdbx_description
1 polymer ?
#
loop_
_entity_poly.entity_id
_entity_poly.type
_entity_poly.pdbx_seq_one_letter_code
_entity_poly.pdbx_strand_id
1 'polypeptide(L)'
;ALADSDSFFGADEDLADPPKVTWLTPPKGHVKGGTEVTIYGSRFKRSKYLKVRFAIENEFDEVDATFVSESEIRCISPERDSVHTAHVTASNDGVTFSGYPLVYTKGSGTFLKFIYDNSAPGCLDCLQGASGMNPSFVNEVWRVDNATGPYIG
;
A
#
# COMPACT_ATOMS: atom_id res chain seq x y z
N ALA A 1 25.38 -48.80 8.09
CA ALA A 1 24.62 -48.84 6.82
C ALA A 1 23.18 -48.50 7.17
N LEU A 2 22.76 -47.24 6.97
CA LEU A 2 21.97 -46.77 5.80
C LEU A 2 20.66 -47.59 5.65
N ALA A 3 19.45 -47.03 5.69
CA ALA A 3 19.01 -45.70 5.29
C ALA A 3 17.79 -45.22 6.10
N ASP A 4 17.70 -43.90 6.29
CA ASP A 4 16.53 -43.15 6.72
C ASP A 4 15.67 -42.92 5.45
N SER A 5 14.50 -43.55 5.38
CA SER A 5 13.62 -43.48 4.22
C SER A 5 12.18 -43.29 4.66
N ASP A 6 11.82 -42.06 4.98
CA ASP A 6 10.45 -41.55 4.85
C ASP A 6 10.49 -40.03 4.65
N SER A 7 11.05 -39.63 3.50
CA SER A 7 10.87 -38.28 2.92
C SER A 7 9.46 -38.19 2.33
N PHE A 8 8.45 -38.21 3.19
CA PHE A 8 7.04 -38.07 2.83
C PHE A 8 6.68 -36.57 2.84
N PHE A 9 6.26 -36.05 1.69
CA PHE A 9 5.93 -34.66 1.34
C PHE A 9 7.11 -33.76 0.96
N GLY A 10 7.36 -33.69 -0.35
CA GLY A 10 7.96 -32.52 -0.97
C GLY A 10 7.10 -31.29 -0.68
N ALA A 11 7.64 -30.38 0.12
CA ALA A 11 7.16 -29.02 0.27
C ALA A 11 8.31 -28.08 -0.13
N ASP A 12 8.78 -28.15 -1.38
CA ASP A 12 9.85 -27.25 -1.82
C ASP A 12 9.92 -27.04 -3.34
N GLU A 13 8.79 -26.88 -4.02
CA GLU A 13 8.78 -26.18 -5.31
C GLU A 13 7.57 -25.23 -5.35
N ASP A 14 7.86 -23.93 -5.29
CA ASP A 14 6.99 -22.83 -5.76
C ASP A 14 5.84 -22.34 -4.87
N LEU A 15 5.91 -22.46 -3.53
CA LEU A 15 5.13 -21.57 -2.65
C LEU A 15 5.96 -20.31 -2.38
N ALA A 16 5.92 -19.36 -3.31
CA ALA A 16 6.53 -18.05 -3.09
C ALA A 16 5.94 -17.42 -1.82
N ASP A 17 6.77 -17.27 -0.77
CA ASP A 17 6.39 -16.55 0.44
C ASP A 17 5.71 -15.21 0.08
N PRO A 18 4.53 -14.89 0.65
CA PRO A 18 3.86 -13.64 0.35
C PRO A 18 4.76 -12.47 0.76
N PRO A 19 4.75 -11.36 0.00
CA PRO A 19 5.45 -10.16 0.40
C PRO A 19 4.87 -9.64 1.72
N LYS A 20 5.68 -8.96 2.52
CA LYS A 20 5.22 -8.33 3.76
C LYS A 20 5.30 -6.82 3.62
N VAL A 21 4.23 -6.13 3.99
CA VAL A 21 4.16 -4.68 4.00
C VAL A 21 4.26 -4.16 5.43
N THR A 22 5.09 -3.14 5.67
CA THR A 22 5.39 -2.61 7.00
C THR A 22 4.97 -1.16 7.16
N TRP A 23 5.24 -0.34 6.14
CA TRP A 23 4.91 1.09 6.16
C TRP A 23 4.69 1.61 4.73
N LEU A 24 3.97 2.71 4.57
CA LEU A 24 3.84 3.40 3.28
C LEU A 24 3.91 4.92 3.46
N THR A 25 4.35 5.61 2.41
CA THR A 25 4.48 7.07 2.38
C THR A 25 4.14 7.61 0.98
N PRO A 26 3.28 8.64 0.85
CA PRO A 26 2.45 9.23 1.90
C PRO A 26 1.33 8.27 2.39
N PRO A 27 0.86 8.41 3.64
CA PRO A 27 -0.28 7.62 4.17
C PRO A 27 -1.65 8.07 3.67
N LYS A 28 -1.69 9.17 2.93
CA LYS A 28 -2.90 9.78 2.39
C LYS A 28 -2.66 10.27 0.96
N GLY A 29 -3.70 10.28 0.15
CA GLY A 29 -3.67 10.82 -1.21
C GLY A 29 -5.04 11.31 -1.64
N HIS A 30 -5.08 11.98 -2.78
CA HIS A 30 -6.30 12.59 -3.27
C HIS A 30 -7.25 11.54 -3.87
N VAL A 31 -8.57 11.71 -3.70
CA VAL A 31 -9.61 10.84 -4.29
C VAL A 31 -9.48 10.69 -5.81
N LYS A 32 -9.00 11.73 -6.52
CA LYS A 32 -8.74 11.68 -7.98
C LYS A 32 -7.63 10.70 -8.39
N GLY A 33 -6.94 10.05 -7.45
CA GLY A 33 -5.80 9.19 -7.74
C GLY A 33 -4.56 9.97 -8.17
N GLY A 34 -3.56 9.25 -8.69
CA GLY A 34 -2.32 9.84 -9.20
C GLY A 34 -1.26 10.14 -8.14
N THR A 35 -1.48 9.75 -6.88
CA THR A 35 -0.49 9.94 -5.81
C THR A 35 0.57 8.83 -5.90
N GLU A 36 1.84 9.19 -6.00
CA GLU A 36 2.94 8.21 -5.89
C GLU A 36 3.06 7.77 -4.44
N VAL A 37 2.79 6.48 -4.20
CA VAL A 37 2.90 5.84 -2.89
C VAL A 37 4.09 4.90 -2.90
N THR A 38 5.02 5.15 -1.98
CA THR A 38 6.15 4.27 -1.71
C THR A 38 5.78 3.35 -0.56
N ILE A 39 5.86 2.04 -0.79
CA ILE A 39 5.54 1.00 0.18
C ILE A 39 6.84 0.31 0.60
N TYR A 40 7.08 0.31 1.91
CA TYR A 40 8.20 -0.36 2.55
C TYR A 40 7.75 -1.68 3.16
N GLY A 41 8.64 -2.66 3.10
CA GLY A 41 8.31 -4.03 3.45
C GLY A 41 9.50 -4.97 3.34
N SER A 42 9.20 -6.22 3.05
CA SER A 42 10.20 -7.25 2.80
C SER A 42 9.66 -8.32 1.85
N ARG A 43 10.57 -9.04 1.19
CA ARG A 43 10.27 -10.12 0.25
C ARG A 43 9.52 -9.64 -1.00
N PHE A 44 9.72 -8.39 -1.41
CA PHE A 44 9.29 -7.97 -2.73
C PHE A 44 10.18 -8.61 -3.79
N LYS A 45 9.58 -9.05 -4.89
CA LYS A 45 10.32 -9.62 -6.03
C LYS A 45 10.08 -8.76 -7.26
N ARG A 46 11.14 -8.60 -8.07
CA ARG A 46 11.01 -7.98 -9.39
C ARG A 46 10.20 -8.92 -10.29
N SER A 47 8.93 -8.59 -10.47
CA SER A 47 7.99 -9.36 -11.29
C SER A 47 7.14 -8.39 -12.10
N LYS A 48 6.78 -8.80 -13.32
CA LYS A 48 5.79 -8.07 -14.13
C LYS A 48 4.37 -8.20 -13.58
N TYR A 49 4.16 -9.12 -12.65
CA TYR A 49 2.91 -9.34 -11.94
C TYR A 49 2.90 -8.70 -10.55
N LEU A 50 3.91 -7.87 -10.24
CA LEU A 50 3.96 -7.13 -8.99
C LEU A 50 2.82 -6.10 -8.97
N LYS A 51 1.86 -6.32 -8.08
CA LYS A 51 0.65 -5.50 -7.97
C LYS A 51 0.44 -5.05 -6.54
N VAL A 52 -0.17 -3.88 -6.41
CA VAL A 52 -0.67 -3.35 -5.15
C VAL A 52 -2.17 -3.24 -5.25
N ARG A 53 -2.86 -3.78 -4.26
CA ARG A 53 -4.31 -3.76 -4.18
C ARG A 53 -4.75 -2.79 -3.10
N PHE A 54 -5.63 -1.87 -3.49
CA PHE A 54 -6.37 -0.96 -2.63
C PHE A 54 -7.79 -1.52 -2.46
N ALA A 55 -8.07 -2.12 -1.31
CA ALA A 55 -9.36 -2.74 -1.01
C ALA A 55 -10.20 -1.91 -0.04
N ILE A 56 -11.51 -1.86 -0.30
CA ILE A 56 -12.56 -1.35 0.60
C ILE A 56 -13.61 -2.44 0.80
N GLU A 57 -14.62 -2.19 1.65
CA GLU A 57 -15.60 -3.22 2.06
C GLU A 57 -16.26 -3.97 0.90
N ASN A 58 -16.54 -3.31 -0.21
CA ASN A 58 -17.28 -3.89 -1.33
C ASN A 58 -16.56 -3.82 -2.69
N GLU A 59 -15.31 -3.35 -2.72
CA GLU A 59 -14.59 -3.09 -3.97
C GLU A 59 -13.08 -3.15 -3.74
N PHE A 60 -12.32 -3.53 -4.77
CA PHE A 60 -10.87 -3.47 -4.75
C PHE A 60 -10.35 -3.02 -6.10
N ASP A 61 -9.31 -2.19 -6.08
CA ASP A 61 -8.54 -1.83 -7.28
C ASP A 61 -7.13 -2.39 -7.17
N GLU A 62 -6.62 -2.86 -8.30
CA GLU A 62 -5.25 -3.35 -8.42
C GLU A 62 -4.48 -2.45 -9.36
N VAL A 63 -3.34 -1.95 -8.89
CA VAL A 63 -2.43 -1.12 -9.68
C VAL A 63 -1.10 -1.83 -9.83
N ASP A 64 -0.45 -1.60 -10.96
CA ASP A 64 0.89 -2.10 -11.19
C ASP A 64 1.90 -1.37 -10.29
N ALA A 65 2.77 -2.14 -9.64
CA ALA A 65 3.81 -1.60 -8.79
C ALA A 65 5.18 -1.68 -9.49
N THR A 66 5.94 -0.61 -9.36
CA THR A 66 7.33 -0.53 -9.77
C THR A 66 8.21 -1.09 -8.66
N PHE A 67 8.93 -2.16 -8.96
CA PHE A 67 9.92 -2.73 -8.06
C PHE A 67 11.13 -1.82 -7.93
N VAL A 68 11.43 -1.36 -6.70
CA VAL A 68 12.65 -0.61 -6.39
C VAL A 68 13.69 -1.53 -5.76
N SER A 69 13.31 -2.24 -4.69
CA SER A 69 14.15 -3.21 -3.98
C SER A 69 13.31 -4.28 -3.30
N GLU A 70 13.95 -5.30 -2.73
CA GLU A 70 13.24 -6.36 -1.98
C GLU A 70 12.49 -5.85 -0.74
N SER A 71 12.78 -4.61 -0.32
CA SER A 71 12.15 -3.92 0.80
C SER A 71 11.36 -2.66 0.40
N GLU A 72 11.32 -2.30 -0.88
CA GLU A 72 10.67 -1.08 -1.35
C GLU A 72 10.02 -1.28 -2.73
N ILE A 73 8.77 -0.87 -2.84
CA ILE A 73 8.04 -0.80 -4.11
C ILE A 73 7.31 0.53 -4.20
N ARG A 74 7.03 0.98 -5.42
CA ARG A 74 6.27 2.21 -5.69
C ARG A 74 5.03 1.90 -6.49
N CYS A 75 3.92 2.56 -6.20
CA CYS A 75 2.71 2.46 -7.00
C CYS A 75 2.03 3.82 -7.10
N ILE A 76 1.13 3.96 -8.07
CA ILE A 76 0.28 5.13 -8.20
C ILE A 76 -1.10 4.78 -7.65
N SER A 77 -1.63 5.60 -6.75
CA SER A 77 -2.96 5.39 -6.18
C SER A 77 -4.04 5.51 -7.28
N PRO A 78 -5.01 4.58 -7.37
CA PRO A 78 -6.12 4.66 -8.31
C PRO A 78 -7.06 5.84 -7.99
N GLU A 79 -7.90 6.21 -8.96
CA GLU A 79 -8.99 7.17 -8.77
C GLU A 79 -10.17 6.49 -8.04
N ARG A 80 -10.83 7.26 -7.18
CA ARG A 80 -11.95 6.83 -6.34
C ARG A 80 -13.03 7.91 -6.31
N ASP A 81 -14.29 7.49 -6.32
CA ASP A 81 -15.43 8.40 -6.34
C ASP A 81 -15.65 9.15 -5.03
N SER A 82 -15.15 8.62 -3.91
CA SER A 82 -15.43 9.14 -2.56
C SER A 82 -14.24 9.04 -1.62
N VAL A 83 -14.28 9.87 -0.56
CA VAL A 83 -13.32 9.83 0.55
C VAL A 83 -13.53 8.54 1.32
N HIS A 84 -12.48 7.72 1.43
CA HIS A 84 -12.54 6.49 2.19
C HIS A 84 -11.15 6.06 2.67
N THR A 85 -11.15 5.11 3.60
CA THR A 85 -9.93 4.39 3.96
C THR A 85 -9.83 3.11 3.13
N ALA A 86 -8.72 2.91 2.44
CA ALA A 86 -8.40 1.68 1.75
C ALA A 86 -7.36 0.84 2.51
N HIS A 87 -7.50 -0.48 2.40
CA HIS A 87 -6.51 -1.45 2.80
C HIS A 87 -5.55 -1.70 1.65
N VAL A 88 -4.28 -1.43 1.88
CA VAL A 88 -3.21 -1.63 0.91
C VAL A 88 -2.53 -2.95 1.19
N THR A 89 -2.51 -3.82 0.18
CA THR A 89 -1.83 -5.11 0.19
C THR A 89 -0.98 -5.24 -1.08
N ALA A 90 0.12 -5.98 -1.01
CA ALA A 90 1.01 -6.18 -2.16
C ALA A 90 1.05 -7.65 -2.55
N SER A 91 1.29 -7.93 -3.83
CA SER A 91 1.44 -9.27 -4.38
C SER A 91 2.58 -9.30 -5.39
N ASN A 92 3.43 -10.32 -5.34
CA ASN A 92 4.56 -10.48 -6.27
C ASN A 92 4.15 -11.21 -7.57
N ASP A 93 3.11 -12.02 -7.51
CA ASP A 93 2.62 -12.92 -8.55
C ASP A 93 1.24 -12.49 -9.12
N GLY A 94 0.60 -11.50 -8.50
CA GLY A 94 -0.75 -11.05 -8.81
C GLY A 94 -1.85 -11.98 -8.29
N VAL A 95 -1.49 -13.04 -7.56
CA VAL A 95 -2.42 -14.06 -7.05
C VAL A 95 -2.36 -14.10 -5.53
N THR A 96 -1.15 -14.13 -4.96
CA THR A 96 -0.91 -14.22 -3.53
C THR A 96 -0.58 -12.85 -2.95
N PHE A 97 -1.46 -12.34 -2.10
CA PHE A 97 -1.29 -11.04 -1.46
C PHE A 97 -0.67 -11.15 -0.06
N SER A 98 -0.08 -10.06 0.40
CA SER A 98 0.54 -9.90 1.71
C SER A 98 -0.40 -10.18 2.88
N GLY A 99 -1.71 -10.04 2.66
CA GLY A 99 -2.75 -10.39 3.62
C GLY A 99 -4.15 -10.34 3.02
N TYR A 100 -5.11 -10.85 3.79
CA TYR A 100 -6.52 -10.74 3.45
C TYR A 100 -7.00 -9.30 3.65
N PRO A 101 -7.73 -8.72 2.68
CA PRO A 101 -8.28 -7.38 2.84
C PRO A 101 -9.28 -7.37 4.00
N LEU A 102 -9.26 -6.31 4.81
CA LEU A 102 -10.22 -6.06 5.89
C LEU A 102 -10.26 -7.10 7.03
N VAL A 103 -9.27 -8.00 7.11
CA VAL A 103 -9.19 -8.98 8.21
C VAL A 103 -8.12 -8.57 9.22
N TYR A 104 -8.56 -8.24 10.43
CA TYR A 104 -7.70 -7.74 11.53
C TYR A 104 -7.26 -8.82 12.51
N THR A 105 -7.44 -10.10 12.17
CA THR A 105 -7.08 -11.23 13.04
C THR A 105 -5.61 -11.58 12.90
N LYS A 106 -4.94 -11.89 14.02
CA LYS A 106 -3.54 -12.35 14.03
C LYS A 106 -3.37 -13.56 13.10
N GLY A 107 -2.48 -13.45 12.11
CA GLY A 107 -2.25 -14.49 11.10
C GLY A 107 -2.87 -14.22 9.73
N SER A 108 -3.68 -13.17 9.59
CA SER A 108 -4.32 -12.81 8.31
C SER A 108 -3.38 -12.12 7.31
N GLY A 109 -2.11 -11.96 7.66
CA GLY A 109 -1.07 -11.32 6.86
C GLY A 109 -0.78 -9.89 7.29
N THR A 110 -0.21 -9.12 6.36
CA THR A 110 0.15 -7.71 6.53
C THR A 110 -0.63 -6.85 5.54
N PHE A 111 -1.20 -5.77 6.05
CA PHE A 111 -1.90 -4.76 5.27
C PHE A 111 -1.56 -3.37 5.84
N LEU A 112 -1.67 -2.36 5.01
CA LEU A 112 -1.48 -0.97 5.41
C LEU A 112 -2.77 -0.18 5.19
N LYS A 113 -2.86 0.97 5.86
CA LYS A 113 -3.99 1.88 5.74
C LYS A 113 -3.60 3.04 4.83
N PHE A 114 -4.40 3.31 3.80
CA PHE A 114 -4.27 4.49 2.95
C PHE A 114 -5.56 5.29 2.99
N ILE A 115 -5.44 6.60 3.22
CA ILE A 115 -6.59 7.49 3.36
C ILE A 115 -6.76 8.29 2.07
N TYR A 116 -7.87 8.07 1.38
CA TYR A 116 -8.31 8.95 0.31
C TYR A 116 -8.97 10.17 0.91
N ASP A 117 -8.45 11.35 0.59
CA ASP A 117 -8.94 12.64 1.05
C ASP A 117 -9.37 13.49 -0.16
N ASN A 118 -10.44 14.26 -0.02
CA ASN A 118 -10.91 15.22 -1.03
C ASN A 118 -10.75 16.67 -0.55
N SER A 119 -10.06 16.88 0.57
CA SER A 119 -9.75 18.20 1.09
C SER A 119 -9.02 19.02 0.04
N ALA A 120 -9.47 20.26 -0.14
CA ALA A 120 -8.82 21.19 -1.06
C ALA A 120 -7.36 21.40 -0.63
N PRO A 121 -6.41 21.53 -1.58
CA PRO A 121 -5.02 21.88 -1.27
C PRO A 121 -4.99 23.19 -0.47
N GLY A 122 -4.68 23.13 0.83
CA GLY A 122 -4.53 24.25 1.75
C GLY A 122 -5.28 24.11 3.09
N CYS A 123 -5.97 23.01 3.34
CA CYS A 123 -6.91 22.83 4.45
C CYS A 123 -6.78 21.43 5.07
N LEU A 124 -5.80 21.25 5.96
CA LEU A 124 -5.78 20.12 6.87
C LEU A 124 -6.99 20.25 7.82
N ASP A 125 -7.98 19.35 7.72
CA ASP A 125 -9.12 19.22 8.63
C ASP A 125 -10.25 20.28 8.50
N CYS A 126 -10.51 20.78 7.29
CA CYS A 126 -11.60 21.74 7.09
C CYS A 126 -12.97 21.03 6.97
N LEU A 127 -13.54 20.66 8.11
CA LEU A 127 -14.97 20.37 8.25
C LEU A 127 -15.76 21.63 7.91
N GLN A 128 -16.48 21.60 6.77
CA GLN A 128 -17.57 22.51 6.38
C GLN A 128 -17.56 23.89 7.08
N GLY A 129 -16.62 24.76 6.72
CA GLY A 129 -16.70 26.18 7.05
C GLY A 129 -16.25 26.59 8.45
N ALA A 130 -15.63 25.72 9.24
CA ALA A 130 -14.92 26.14 10.45
C ALA A 130 -13.41 26.16 10.18
N SER A 131 -12.77 27.31 10.45
CA SER A 131 -11.32 27.48 10.39
C SER A 131 -10.62 26.41 11.23
N GLY A 132 -10.10 25.37 10.57
CA GLY A 132 -9.16 24.43 11.18
C GLY A 132 -7.95 25.21 11.69
N MET A 133 -7.43 24.82 12.85
CA MET A 133 -6.28 25.47 13.49
C MET A 133 -5.04 25.34 12.60
N ASN A 134 -4.86 26.27 11.68
CA ASN A 134 -3.63 26.42 10.91
C ASN A 134 -2.69 27.32 11.72
N PRO A 135 -1.61 26.81 12.34
CA PRO A 135 -0.56 27.66 12.87
C PRO A 135 0.25 28.23 11.70
N SER A 136 -0.34 29.15 10.94
CA SER A 136 0.23 30.18 10.04
C SER A 136 1.41 29.83 9.11
N PHE A 137 1.88 28.59 9.01
CA PHE A 137 3.18 28.28 8.39
C PHE A 137 3.22 26.97 7.60
N VAL A 138 2.08 26.33 7.33
CA VAL A 138 2.04 25.12 6.48
C VAL A 138 1.23 25.40 5.22
N ASN A 139 1.92 25.60 4.10
CA ASN A 139 1.33 25.55 2.76
C ASN A 139 1.42 24.10 2.26
N GLU A 140 0.29 23.40 2.14
CA GLU A 140 0.29 22.13 1.42
C GLU A 140 0.21 22.39 -0.09
N VAL A 141 1.12 21.78 -0.83
CA VAL A 141 1.19 21.87 -2.29
C VAL A 141 1.02 20.48 -2.84
N TRP A 142 -0.08 20.23 -3.53
CA TRP A 142 -0.28 19.02 -4.34
C TRP A 142 0.06 19.38 -5.78
N ARG A 143 1.25 18.99 -6.22
CA ARG A 143 1.66 19.10 -7.62
C ARG A 143 2.25 17.78 -8.06
N VAL A 144 2.11 17.51 -9.36
CA VAL A 144 2.79 16.40 -10.04
C VAL A 144 4.27 16.78 -10.14
N ASP A 145 4.99 16.66 -9.03
CA ASP A 145 6.44 16.77 -9.00
C ASP A 145 7.05 15.54 -8.33
N ASN A 146 7.93 14.88 -9.08
CA ASN A 146 8.74 13.71 -8.73
C ASN A 146 9.78 14.00 -7.62
N ALA A 147 9.46 14.86 -6.65
CA ALA A 147 10.44 15.40 -5.70
C ALA A 147 9.96 15.54 -4.25
N THR A 148 8.72 15.19 -3.91
CA THR A 148 8.18 15.56 -2.58
C THR A 148 7.26 14.49 -1.99
N GLY A 149 7.86 13.35 -1.63
CA GLY A 149 7.29 12.47 -0.59
C GLY A 149 7.39 13.14 0.78
N PRO A 150 6.47 12.86 1.72
CA PRO A 150 6.46 13.57 3.00
C PRO A 150 7.63 13.14 3.87
N TYR A 151 8.46 14.12 4.23
CA TYR A 151 9.41 14.04 5.33
C TYR A 151 8.63 13.99 6.65
N ILE A 152 8.82 12.91 7.41
CA ILE A 152 8.48 12.88 8.84
C ILE A 152 9.75 13.30 9.58
N GLY A 153 9.74 14.53 10.08
CA GLY A 153 10.54 14.92 11.25
C GLY A 153 9.69 14.70 12.50
#